data_AF-A0A2X2JCG0-F1
#
_entry.id   AF-A0A2X2JCG0-F1
#
_cell.length_a   1.000
_cell.length_b   1.000
_cell.length_c   1.000
_cell.angle_alpha   90.00
_cell.angle_beta   90.00
_cell.angle_gamma   90.00
#
_symmetry.space_group_name_H-M   'P 1'
#
loop_
_entity.id
_entity.type
_entity.pdbx_description
1 polymer ?
#
loop_
_entity_poly.entity_id
_entity_poly.type
_entity_poly.pdbx_seq_one_letter_code
_entity_poly.pdbx_strand_id
1 'polypeptide(L)'
;MLNYIYFVAFWACQIISSILFKLGGIHPKYKWTTLIIGNIILLSASWFLVQLFKNVSQPIVIALCSGGTFLTVQLAMALYFKSSLSWQQVLGMFVIISGMVLITFGGKETT
;
A
#
# COMPACT_ATOMS: atom_id res chain seq x y z
N MET A 1 8.47 -13.97 13.29
CA MET A 1 7.12 -14.13 12.70
C MET A 1 6.28 -12.86 12.74
N LEU A 2 6.42 -11.99 13.76
CA LEU A 2 5.57 -10.80 13.96
C LEU A 2 5.60 -9.77 12.81
N ASN A 3 6.72 -9.66 12.06
CA ASN A 3 6.90 -8.64 11.01
C ASN A 3 5.94 -8.79 9.83
N TYR A 4 5.60 -10.02 9.41
CA TYR A 4 4.71 -10.23 8.24
C TYR A 4 3.27 -9.78 8.51
N ILE A 5 2.80 -9.94 9.76
CA ILE A 5 1.46 -9.53 10.16
C ILE A 5 1.32 -8.00 10.05
N TYR A 6 2.36 -7.24 10.41
CA TYR A 6 2.34 -5.79 10.28
C TYR A 6 2.32 -5.31 8.83
N PHE A 7 3.01 -6.00 7.91
CA PHE A 7 2.91 -5.68 6.48
C PHE A 7 1.50 -5.92 5.94
N VAL A 8 0.88 -7.06 6.28
CA VAL A 8 -0.48 -7.39 5.84
C VAL A 8 -1.50 -6.42 6.43
N ALA A 9 -1.39 -6.11 7.73
CA ALA A 9 -2.27 -5.14 8.39
C ALA A 9 -2.12 -3.74 7.78
N PHE A 10 -0.88 -3.32 7.50
CA PHE A 10 -0.59 -2.05 6.83
C PHE A 10 -1.26 -1.99 5.46
N TRP A 11 -1.06 -3.00 4.60
CA TRP A 11 -1.68 -3.03 3.28
C TRP A 11 -3.21 -3.06 3.34
N ALA A 12 -3.80 -3.81 4.28
CA ALA A 12 -5.25 -3.82 4.48
C ALA A 12 -5.79 -2.41 4.80
N CYS A 13 -5.15 -1.68 5.73
CA CYS A 13 -5.53 -0.30 6.04
C CYS A 13 -5.40 0.62 4.81
N GLN A 14 -4.32 0.48 4.04
CA GLN A 14 -4.09 1.29 2.84
C GLN A 14 -5.14 1.03 1.76
N ILE A 15 -5.52 -0.23 1.54
CA ILE A 15 -6.58 -0.61 0.59
C ILE A 15 -7.91 0.01 1.02
N ILE A 16 -8.31 -0.18 2.27
CA ILE A 16 -9.60 0.30 2.79
C ILE A 16 -9.68 1.84 2.69
N SER A 17 -8.61 2.53 3.11
CA SER A 17 -8.54 3.99 3.04
C SER A 17 -8.61 4.48 1.59
N SER A 18 -7.90 3.83 0.67
CA SER A 18 -7.92 4.20 -0.75
C SER A 18 -9.30 4.01 -1.38
N ILE A 19 -10.00 2.91 -1.07
CA ILE A 19 -11.38 2.67 -1.53
C ILE A 19 -12.32 3.76 -0.99
N LEU A 20 -12.21 4.11 0.30
CA LEU A 20 -13.00 5.19 0.89
C LEU A 20 -12.75 6.53 0.19
N PHE A 21 -11.50 6.88 -0.11
CA PHE A 21 -11.17 8.09 -0.85
C PHE A 21 -11.76 8.09 -2.26
N LYS A 22 -11.73 6.95 -2.96
CA LYS A 22 -12.36 6.83 -4.28
C LYS A 22 -13.88 6.99 -4.19
N LEU A 23 -14.52 6.38 -3.18
CA LEU A 23 -15.96 6.53 -2.93
C LEU A 23 -16.34 7.99 -2.65
N GLY A 24 -15.55 8.69 -1.83
CA GLY A 24 -15.72 10.12 -1.54
C GLY A 24 -15.54 11.02 -2.76
N GLY A 25 -14.67 10.63 -3.69
CA GLY A 25 -14.49 11.30 -4.96
C GLY A 25 -15.65 11.10 -5.94
N ILE A 26 -16.28 9.92 -5.95
CA ILE A 26 -17.45 9.63 -6.80
C ILE A 26 -18.73 10.23 -6.23
N HIS A 27 -18.88 10.24 -4.90
CA HIS A 27 -20.09 10.72 -4.22
C HIS A 27 -19.79 11.97 -3.40
N PRO A 28 -20.04 13.19 -3.94
CA PRO A 28 -19.71 14.45 -3.27
C PRO A 28 -20.36 14.60 -1.89
N LYS A 29 -21.53 13.96 -1.68
CA LYS A 29 -22.28 13.94 -0.42
C LYS A 29 -21.48 13.37 0.75
N TYR A 30 -20.57 12.42 0.51
CA TYR A 30 -19.80 11.74 1.56
C TYR A 30 -18.34 12.19 1.62
N LYS A 31 -17.93 13.16 0.80
CA LYS A 31 -16.55 13.60 0.60
C LYS A 31 -15.79 13.83 1.92
N TRP A 32 -16.40 14.58 2.84
CA TRP A 32 -15.78 14.90 4.13
C TRP A 32 -15.71 13.70 5.06
N THR A 33 -16.77 12.90 5.12
CA THR A 33 -16.81 11.68 5.95
C THR A 33 -15.76 10.68 5.51
N THR A 34 -15.65 10.43 4.20
CA THR A 34 -14.64 9.52 3.65
C THR A 34 -13.21 10.04 3.82
N LEU A 35 -13.02 11.37 3.77
CA LEU A 35 -11.73 11.99 4.00
C LEU A 35 -11.28 11.80 5.45
N ILE A 36 -12.16 12.09 6.41
CA ILE A 36 -11.85 11.97 7.84
C ILE A 36 -11.59 10.51 8.21
N ILE A 37 -12.51 9.60 7.86
CA ILE A 37 -12.38 8.18 8.20
C ILE A 37 -11.16 7.56 7.51
N GLY A 38 -10.95 7.85 6.22
CA GLY A 38 -9.80 7.34 5.48
C GLY A 38 -8.47 7.79 6.11
N ASN A 39 -8.37 9.03 6.58
CA ASN A 39 -7.17 9.52 7.26
C ASN A 39 -6.97 8.91 8.66
N ILE A 40 -8.03 8.66 9.43
CA ILE A 40 -7.92 7.96 10.73
C ILE A 40 -7.35 6.54 10.52
N ILE A 41 -7.79 5.85 9.48
CA ILE A 41 -7.26 4.53 9.12
C ILE A 41 -5.80 4.64 8.67
N LEU A 42 -5.45 5.68 7.90
CA LEU A 42 -4.08 5.91 7.44
C LEU A 42 -3.13 6.21 8.61
N LEU A 43 -3.56 7.03 9.57
CA LEU A 43 -2.81 7.30 10.79
C LEU A 43 -2.58 6.03 11.61
N SER A 44 -3.60 5.18 11.68
CA SER A 44 -3.48 3.85 12.31
C SER A 44 -2.49 2.96 11.56
N ALA A 45 -2.46 3.03 10.21
CA ALA A 45 -1.48 2.33 9.39
C ALA A 45 -0.04 2.80 9.66
N SER A 46 0.16 4.11 9.85
CA SER A 46 1.47 4.69 10.19
C SER A 46 2.06 4.11 11.47
N TRP A 47 1.23 3.70 12.43
CA TRP A 47 1.72 2.99 13.62
C TRP A 47 2.39 1.66 13.25
N PHE A 48 1.78 0.85 12.38
CA PHE A 48 2.38 -0.41 11.91
C PHE A 48 3.67 -0.17 11.13
N LEU A 49 3.73 0.90 10.33
CA LEU A 49 4.94 1.33 9.62
C LEU A 49 6.10 1.58 10.59
N VAL A 50 5.85 2.30 11.70
CA VAL A 50 6.87 2.57 12.72
C VAL A 50 7.33 1.27 13.40
N GLN A 51 6.44 0.31 13.65
CA GLN A 51 6.84 -1.00 14.19
C GLN A 51 7.68 -1.83 13.20
N LEU A 52 7.44 -1.68 11.90
CA LEU A 52 8.24 -2.33 10.86
C LEU A 52 9.65 -1.73 10.80
N PHE A 53 9.80 -0.40 10.87
CA PHE A 53 11.12 0.24 10.90
C PHE A 53 11.98 -0.14 12.09
N LYS A 54 11.38 -0.56 13.22
CA LYS A 54 12.14 -1.05 14.38
C LYS A 54 12.87 -2.37 14.11
N ASN A 55 12.32 -3.21 13.25
CA ASN A 55 12.73 -4.62 13.12
C ASN A 55 13.22 -4.98 11.71
N VAL A 56 13.10 -4.06 10.74
CA VAL A 56 13.41 -4.27 9.33
C VAL A 56 14.14 -3.04 8.80
N SER A 57 15.12 -3.25 7.92
CA SER A 57 15.89 -2.15 7.34
C SER A 57 15.01 -1.17 6.57
N GLN A 58 15.34 0.11 6.64
CA GLN A 58 14.58 1.19 6.01
C GLN A 58 14.31 0.96 4.51
N PRO A 59 15.28 0.50 3.69
CA PRO A 59 15.05 0.25 2.27
C PRO A 59 13.97 -0.80 2.02
N ILE A 60 13.98 -1.89 2.80
CA ILE A 60 13.00 -2.99 2.67
C ILE A 60 11.61 -2.51 3.08
N VAL A 61 11.50 -1.78 4.20
CA VAL A 61 10.21 -1.26 4.68
C VAL A 61 9.62 -0.29 3.65
N ILE A 62 10.41 0.65 3.11
CA ILE A 62 9.92 1.60 2.11
C ILE A 62 9.51 0.87 0.83
N ALA A 63 10.33 -0.07 0.33
CA ALA A 63 9.99 -0.82 -0.88
C ALA A 63 8.69 -1.63 -0.72
N LEU A 64 8.56 -2.38 0.37
CA LEU A 64 7.38 -3.22 0.64
C LEU A 64 6.13 -2.41 0.99
N CYS A 65 6.25 -1.37 1.81
CA CYS A 65 5.10 -0.55 2.18
C CYS A 65 4.64 0.31 1.02
N SER A 66 5.52 1.06 0.34
CA SER A 66 5.11 1.93 -0.77
C SER A 66 4.76 1.14 -2.03
N GLY A 67 5.65 0.26 -2.48
CA GLY A 67 5.42 -0.56 -3.68
C GLY A 67 4.30 -1.58 -3.48
N GLY A 68 4.27 -2.25 -2.33
CA GLY A 68 3.19 -3.20 -2.01
C GLY A 68 1.83 -2.52 -1.85
N THR A 69 1.77 -1.32 -1.25
CA THR A 69 0.52 -0.54 -1.24
C THR A 69 0.07 -0.21 -2.65
N PHE A 70 0.97 0.27 -3.51
CA PHE A 70 0.62 0.61 -4.88
C PHE A 70 0.01 -0.59 -5.62
N LEU A 71 0.68 -1.75 -5.58
CA LEU A 71 0.19 -2.97 -6.23
C LEU A 71 -1.15 -3.43 -5.67
N THR A 72 -1.28 -3.48 -4.34
CA THR A 72 -2.51 -3.96 -3.69
C THR A 72 -3.69 -3.00 -3.89
N VAL A 73 -3.47 -1.69 -3.88
CA VAL A 73 -4.51 -0.70 -4.19
C VAL A 73 -4.91 -0.77 -5.64
N GLN A 74 -3.97 -0.88 -6.58
CA GLN A 74 -4.30 -1.02 -8.01
C GLN A 74 -5.15 -2.27 -8.27
N LEU A 75 -4.80 -3.40 -7.66
CA LEU A 75 -5.60 -4.62 -7.72
C LEU A 75 -6.97 -4.45 -7.07
N ALA A 76 -7.04 -3.86 -5.89
CA ALA A 76 -8.31 -3.60 -5.20
C ALA A 76 -9.22 -2.66 -5.99
N MET A 77 -8.66 -1.65 -6.66
CA MET A 77 -9.40 -0.73 -7.53
C MET A 77 -9.90 -1.45 -8.78
N ALA A 78 -9.09 -2.32 -9.38
CA ALA A 78 -9.51 -3.14 -10.51
C ALA A 78 -10.64 -4.11 -10.12
N LEU A 79 -10.59 -4.71 -8.93
CA LEU A 79 -11.61 -5.64 -8.44
C LEU A 79 -12.91 -4.93 -8.01
N TYR A 80 -12.81 -3.90 -7.18
CA TYR A 80 -13.97 -3.24 -6.55
C TYR A 80 -14.67 -2.27 -7.50
N PHE A 81 -13.90 -1.43 -8.22
CA PHE A 81 -14.47 -0.44 -9.14
C PHE A 81 -14.52 -0.92 -10.59
N LYS A 82 -14.12 -2.18 -10.86
CA LYS A 82 -14.00 -2.73 -12.22
C LYS A 82 -13.19 -1.82 -13.15
N SER A 83 -12.19 -1.14 -12.58
CA SER A 83 -11.34 -0.22 -13.34
C SER A 83 -10.49 -1.03 -14.31
N SER A 84 -10.61 -0.77 -15.61
CA SER A 84 -9.77 -1.41 -16.62
C SER A 84 -8.32 -0.97 -16.42
N LEU A 85 -7.44 -1.93 -16.12
CA LEU A 85 -6.00 -1.68 -16.07
C LEU A 85 -5.47 -1.58 -17.50
N SER A 86 -4.88 -0.45 -17.84
CA SER A 86 -4.20 -0.28 -19.13
C SER A 86 -2.95 -1.17 -19.20
N TRP A 87 -2.58 -1.62 -20.41
CA TRP A 87 -1.34 -2.36 -20.64
C TRP A 87 -0.10 -1.64 -20.08
N GLN A 88 -0.06 -0.31 -20.18
CA GLN A 88 1.01 0.51 -19.62
C GLN A 88 1.07 0.45 -18.08
N GLN A 89 -0.09 0.39 -17.42
CA GLN A 89 -0.16 0.25 -15.96
C GLN A 89 0.30 -1.13 -15.51
N VAL A 90 -0.02 -2.18 -16.29
CA VAL A 90 0.47 -3.54 -16.04
C VAL A 90 1.99 -3.58 -16.13
N LEU A 91 2.58 -3.00 -17.19
CA LEU A 91 4.04 -2.87 -17.31
C LEU A 91 4.64 -2.10 -16.13
N GLY A 92 4.04 -0.99 -15.73
CA GLY A 92 4.48 -0.22 -14.56
C GLY A 92 4.45 -1.05 -13.27
N MET A 93 3.42 -1.87 -13.05
CA MET A 93 3.34 -2.79 -11.91
C MET A 93 4.48 -3.83 -11.93
N PHE A 94 4.82 -4.38 -13.10
CA PHE A 94 5.96 -5.29 -13.22
C PHE A 94 7.30 -4.63 -12.84
N VAL A 95 7.52 -3.38 -13.25
CA VAL A 95 8.73 -2.62 -12.89
C VAL A 95 8.79 -2.35 -11.39
N ILE A 96 7.65 -2.09 -10.75
CA ILE A 96 7.60 -1.90 -9.29
C ILE A 96 7.93 -3.22 -8.57
N ILE A 97 7.36 -4.34 -9.03
CA ILE A 97 7.66 -5.66 -8.46
C ILE A 97 9.16 -5.97 -8.56
N SER A 98 9.76 -5.76 -9.74
CA SER A 98 11.19 -6.01 -9.92
C SER A 98 12.06 -5.10 -9.05
N GLY A 99 11.74 -3.81 -8.96
CA GLY A 99 12.42 -2.88 -8.05
C GLY A 99 12.32 -3.30 -6.58
N MET A 100 11.13 -3.75 -6.13
CA MET A 100 10.93 -4.26 -4.78
C MET A 100 11.75 -5.51 -4.49
N VAL A 101 11.81 -6.46 -5.43
CA VAL A 101 12.64 -7.67 -5.32
C VAL A 101 14.12 -7.29 -5.21
N LEU A 102 14.61 -6.44 -6.11
CA LEU A 102 16.01 -5.99 -6.08
C LEU A 102 16.39 -5.33 -4.76
N ILE A 103 15.54 -4.46 -4.20
CA ILE A 103 15.80 -3.81 -2.91
C ILE A 103 15.75 -4.83 -1.75
N THR A 104 14.81 -5.78 -1.80
CA THR A 104 14.65 -6.78 -0.74
C THR A 104 15.81 -7.76 -0.68
N PHE A 105 16.36 -8.15 -1.84
CA PHE A 105 17.48 -9.09 -1.92
C PHE A 105 18.85 -8.42 -1.95
N GLY A 106 18.98 -7.22 -2.51
CA GLY A 106 20.22 -6.44 -2.49
C GLY A 106 20.62 -5.99 -1.08
N GLY A 107 19.67 -5.88 -0.16
CA GLY A 107 19.94 -5.57 1.26
C GLY A 107 20.46 -6.75 2.09
N LYS A 108 20.56 -7.97 1.53
CA LYS A 108 21.05 -9.16 2.25
C LYS A 108 22.58 -9.27 2.33
N GLU A 109 23.33 -8.47 1.58
CA GLU A 109 24.78 -8.62 1.45
C GLU A 109 25.62 -7.75 2.41
N THR A 110 25.00 -6.95 3.29
CA THR A 110 25.73 -5.98 4.13
C THR A 110 25.55 -6.14 5.65
N THR A 111 25.34 -7.35 6.14
CA THR A 111 25.50 -7.73 7.58
C THR A 111 25.97 -9.16 7.68
#